data_AF-A0A920EK88-F1
#
_entry.id   AF-A0A920EK88-F1
#
_cell.length_a   1.000
_cell.length_b   1.000
_cell.length_c   1.000
_cell.angle_alpha   90.00
_cell.angle_beta   90.00
_cell.angle_gamma   90.00
#
_symmetry.space_group_name_H-M   'P 1'
#
loop_
_entity.id
_entity.type
_entity.pdbx_description
1 polymer ?
#
loop_
_entity_poly.entity_id
_entity_poly.type
_entity_poly.pdbx_seq_one_letter_code
_entity_poly.pdbx_strand_id
1 'polypeptide(L)'
;MTSQGHINKVSEIWTRLGADVTFMNADDHDRIFAATSHLPHYLAYSLVDTLSRESNANEIFDHAAGGFKDFTRIAGSDPIMWHDIALTNSQFILEIMDRYIADITKLRDAIEKRILVT
;
A
#
# COMPACT_ATOMS: atom_id res chain seq x y z
N MET A 1 -0.56 29.48 6.29
CA MET A 1 -0.78 29.07 4.88
C MET A 1 0.51 29.29 4.10
N THR A 2 0.92 28.32 3.30
CA THR A 2 2.10 28.44 2.42
C THR A 2 1.83 29.44 1.31
N SER A 3 2.79 30.32 1.00
CA SER A 3 2.61 31.33 -0.05
C SER A 3 2.69 30.70 -1.44
N GLN A 4 1.97 31.28 -2.42
CA GLN A 4 2.06 30.84 -3.81
C GLN A 4 3.49 30.92 -4.36
N GLY A 5 4.27 31.92 -3.91
CA GLY A 5 5.67 32.06 -4.29
C GLY A 5 6.55 30.88 -3.83
N HIS A 6 6.26 30.28 -2.67
CA HIS A 6 6.97 29.07 -2.21
C HIS A 6 6.55 27.84 -3.00
N ILE A 7 5.25 27.69 -3.27
CA ILE A 7 4.72 26.58 -4.09
C ILE A 7 5.40 26.59 -5.46
N ASN A 8 5.41 27.75 -6.15
CA ASN A 8 6.01 27.88 -7.47
C ASN A 8 7.50 27.51 -7.49
N LYS A 9 8.27 27.94 -6.48
CA LYS A 9 9.70 27.60 -6.37
C LYS A 9 9.92 26.09 -6.24
N VAL A 10 9.15 25.43 -5.38
CA VAL A 10 9.28 23.96 -5.18
C VAL A 10 8.86 23.21 -6.44
N SER A 11 7.76 23.62 -7.08
CA SER A 11 7.32 23.02 -8.34
C SER A 11 8.37 23.17 -9.44
N GLU A 12 8.98 24.35 -9.59
CA GLU A 12 10.05 24.57 -10.57
C GLU A 12 11.26 23.67 -10.31
N ILE A 13 11.66 23.50 -9.05
CA ILE A 13 12.76 22.59 -8.69
C ILE A 13 12.44 21.16 -9.17
N TRP A 14 11.26 20.63 -8.85
CA TRP A 14 10.86 19.29 -9.25
C TRP A 14 10.77 19.13 -10.77
N THR A 15 10.16 20.10 -11.47
CA THR A 15 10.07 20.09 -12.93
C THR A 15 11.46 20.13 -13.58
N ARG A 16 12.40 20.93 -13.06
CA ARG A 16 13.77 20.99 -13.58
C ARG A 16 14.57 19.70 -13.33
N LEU A 17 14.17 18.89 -12.35
CA LEU A 17 14.71 17.55 -12.12
C LEU A 17 14.03 16.47 -13.01
N GLY A 18 13.08 16.86 -13.87
CA GLY A 18 12.39 15.96 -14.80
C GLY A 18 11.13 15.30 -14.24
N ALA A 19 10.64 15.73 -13.06
CA ALA A 19 9.38 15.24 -12.52
C ALA A 19 8.18 15.89 -13.22
N ASP A 20 7.11 15.12 -13.38
CA ASP A 20 5.79 15.64 -13.72
C ASP A 20 5.07 16.07 -12.43
N VAL A 21 4.80 17.37 -12.30
CA VAL A 21 4.27 17.97 -11.07
C VAL A 21 2.75 18.14 -11.20
N THR A 22 2.02 17.43 -10.35
CA THR A 22 0.57 17.59 -10.21
C THR A 22 0.22 18.22 -8.87
N PHE A 23 -0.91 18.92 -8.84
CA PHE A 23 -1.43 19.56 -7.62
C PHE A 23 -2.72 18.89 -7.20
N MET A 24 -2.87 18.70 -5.88
CA MET A 24 -4.04 18.09 -5.27
C MET A 24 -4.30 18.71 -3.90
N ASN A 25 -5.53 18.54 -3.41
CA ASN A 25 -5.83 18.84 -2.01
C ASN A 25 -5.08 17.85 -1.10
N ALA A 26 -4.70 18.27 0.10
CA ALA A 26 -3.99 17.41 1.05
C ALA A 26 -4.82 16.19 1.47
N ASP A 27 -6.13 16.34 1.70
CA ASP A 27 -6.99 15.22 2.07
C ASP A 27 -7.16 14.25 0.90
N ASP A 28 -7.29 14.76 -0.33
CA ASP A 28 -7.36 13.92 -1.53
C ASP A 28 -6.06 13.14 -1.74
N HIS A 29 -4.89 13.78 -1.53
CA HIS A 29 -3.59 13.12 -1.54
C HIS A 29 -3.57 11.94 -0.57
N ASP A 30 -3.90 12.19 0.69
CA ASP A 30 -3.79 11.19 1.75
C ASP A 30 -4.79 10.05 1.55
N ARG A 31 -6.00 10.34 1.07
CA ARG A 31 -7.00 9.34 0.72
C ARG A 31 -6.58 8.47 -0.47
N ILE A 32 -6.05 9.08 -1.53
CA ILE A 32 -5.60 8.36 -2.73
C ILE A 32 -4.43 7.45 -2.37
N PHE A 33 -3.39 7.99 -1.72
CA PHE A 33 -2.19 7.21 -1.40
C PHE A 33 -2.42 6.20 -0.27
N ALA A 34 -3.39 6.40 0.62
CA ALA A 34 -3.84 5.34 1.52
C ALA A 34 -4.25 4.08 0.72
N ALA A 35 -4.99 4.25 -0.37
CA ALA A 35 -5.47 3.14 -1.19
C ALA A 35 -4.43 2.60 -2.17
N THR A 36 -3.67 3.46 -2.84
CA THR A 36 -2.79 3.06 -3.95
C THR A 36 -1.35 2.79 -3.53
N SER A 37 -0.95 3.19 -2.32
CA SER A 37 0.41 3.01 -1.80
C SER A 37 0.42 2.34 -0.43
N HIS A 38 -0.28 2.91 0.56
CA HIS A 38 -0.13 2.47 1.95
C HIS A 38 -0.72 1.08 2.17
N LEU A 39 -1.97 0.86 1.77
CA LEU A 39 -2.60 -0.46 1.88
C LEU A 39 -1.76 -1.56 1.20
N PRO A 40 -1.31 -1.42 -0.07
CA PRO A 40 -0.40 -2.40 -0.68
C PRO A 40 0.83 -2.76 0.16
N HIS A 41 1.48 -1.79 0.82
CA HIS A 41 2.63 -2.07 1.68
C HIS A 41 2.23 -2.89 2.91
N TYR A 42 1.14 -2.53 3.60
CA TYR A 42 0.67 -3.30 4.75
C TYR A 42 0.22 -4.71 4.39
N LEU A 43 -0.42 -4.89 3.23
CA LEU A 43 -0.77 -6.21 2.71
C LEU A 43 0.48 -7.04 2.41
N ALA A 44 1.51 -6.44 1.81
CA ALA A 44 2.78 -7.11 1.55
C ALA A 44 3.49 -7.53 2.86
N TYR A 45 3.56 -6.63 3.86
CA TYR A 45 4.08 -6.96 5.19
C TYR A 45 3.32 -8.11 5.83
N SER A 46 1.99 -8.01 5.86
CA SER A 46 1.11 -9.01 6.48
C SER A 46 1.26 -10.38 5.80
N LEU A 47 1.36 -10.41 4.47
CA LEU A 47 1.54 -11.64 3.71
C LEU A 47 2.88 -12.32 4.02
N VAL A 48 3.98 -11.57 3.96
CA VAL A 48 5.32 -12.11 4.28
C VAL A 48 5.37 -12.61 5.72
N ASP A 49 4.88 -11.82 6.66
CA ASP A 49 4.84 -12.16 8.09
C ASP A 49 3.98 -13.41 8.35
N THR A 50 2.82 -13.53 7.70
CA THR A 50 1.96 -14.73 7.79
C THR A 50 2.68 -15.97 7.30
N LEU A 51 3.27 -15.94 6.10
CA LEU A 51 3.95 -17.11 5.53
C LEU A 51 5.24 -17.46 6.28
N SER A 52 5.91 -16.48 6.88
CA SER A 52 7.12 -16.72 7.68
C SER A 52 6.86 -17.54 8.95
N ARG A 53 5.62 -17.55 9.44
CA ARG A 53 5.19 -18.31 10.62
C ARG A 53 4.71 -19.73 10.31
N GLU A 54 4.59 -20.09 9.03
CA GLU A 54 4.22 -21.44 8.63
C GLU A 54 5.35 -22.43 8.93
N SER A 55 4.98 -23.66 9.32
CA SER A 55 5.95 -24.70 9.66
C SER A 55 6.89 -25.08 8.51
N ASN A 56 6.45 -24.86 7.26
CA ASN A 56 7.19 -25.10 6.02
C ASN A 56 7.58 -23.80 5.30
N ALA A 57 7.78 -22.69 6.03
CA ALA A 57 8.11 -21.39 5.45
C ALA A 57 9.24 -21.42 4.40
N ASN A 58 10.32 -22.17 4.67
CA ASN A 58 11.43 -22.29 3.71
C ASN A 58 10.98 -22.86 2.36
N GLU A 59 10.18 -23.93 2.38
CA GLU A 59 9.64 -24.54 1.16
C GLU A 59 8.68 -23.59 0.43
N ILE A 60 7.83 -22.86 1.16
CA ILE A 60 6.95 -21.84 0.60
C ILE A 60 7.76 -20.78 -0.16
N PHE A 61 8.82 -20.27 0.46
CA PHE A 61 9.65 -19.23 -0.16
C PHE A 61 10.52 -19.76 -1.31
N ASP A 62 10.99 -21.00 -1.24
CA ASP A 62 11.72 -21.66 -2.34
C ASP A 62 10.85 -21.81 -3.60
N HIS A 63 9.53 -22.01 -3.42
CA HIS A 63 8.56 -22.12 -4.50
C HIS A 63 7.87 -20.80 -4.89
N ALA A 64 8.28 -19.68 -4.29
CA ALA A 64 7.70 -18.38 -4.61
C ALA A 64 7.93 -17.99 -6.09
N ALA A 65 6.84 -17.90 -6.84
CA ALA A 65 6.84 -17.46 -8.24
C ALA A 65 7.06 -15.94 -8.37
N GLY A 66 7.28 -15.47 -9.60
CA GLY A 66 7.54 -14.05 -9.90
C GLY A 66 6.52 -13.09 -9.30
N GLY A 67 5.22 -13.39 -9.42
CA GLY A 67 4.15 -12.54 -8.87
C GLY A 67 4.21 -12.36 -7.35
N PHE A 68 4.63 -13.40 -6.62
CA PHE A 68 4.85 -13.27 -5.17
C PHE A 68 6.03 -12.36 -4.87
N LYS A 69 7.16 -12.55 -5.57
CA LYS A 69 8.38 -11.74 -5.39
C LYS A 69 8.12 -10.27 -5.72
N ASP A 70 7.37 -9.99 -6.78
CA ASP A 70 7.02 -8.63 -7.19
C ASP A 70 6.12 -7.94 -6.15
N PHE A 71 5.09 -8.65 -5.67
CA PHE A 71 4.18 -8.13 -4.67
C PHE A 71 4.85 -7.91 -3.31
N THR A 72 5.73 -8.82 -2.90
CA THR A 72 6.39 -8.77 -1.58
C THR A 72 7.70 -8.00 -1.58
N ARG A 73 8.24 -7.56 -2.74
CA ARG A 73 9.42 -6.70 -2.81
C ARG A 73 9.30 -5.46 -1.92
N ILE A 74 8.11 -4.88 -1.83
CA ILE A 74 7.83 -3.68 -1.03
C ILE A 74 7.71 -3.97 0.47
N ALA A 75 7.60 -5.23 0.89
CA ALA A 75 7.66 -5.63 2.30
C ALA A 75 9.07 -5.50 2.90
N GLY A 76 10.09 -5.19 2.11
CA GLY A 76 11.44 -4.83 2.58
C GLY A 76 11.63 -3.33 2.82
N SER A 77 10.57 -2.53 2.80
CA SER A 77 10.67 -1.08 2.99
C SER A 77 10.95 -0.70 4.46
N ASP A 78 11.43 0.53 4.70
CA ASP A 78 11.89 0.97 6.02
C ASP A 78 10.75 0.95 7.08
N PRO A 79 10.91 0.22 8.19
CA PRO A 79 9.83 0.05 9.17
C PRO A 79 9.53 1.32 9.96
N ILE A 80 10.50 2.23 10.14
CA ILE A 80 10.30 3.49 10.87
C ILE A 80 9.45 4.43 10.02
N MET A 81 9.78 4.58 8.74
CA MET A 81 9.02 5.37 7.79
C MET A 81 7.57 4.89 7.68
N TRP A 82 7.36 3.57 7.56
CA TRP A 82 6.02 3.01 7.45
C TRP A 82 5.21 3.10 8.74
N HIS A 83 5.86 3.02 9.90
CA HIS A 83 5.23 3.34 11.17
C HIS A 83 4.74 4.80 11.22
N ASP A 84 5.55 5.75 10.79
CA ASP A 84 5.17 7.17 10.80
C ASP A 84 4.04 7.47 9.80
N ILE A 85 4.04 6.81 8.64
CA ILE A 85 2.91 6.84 7.69
C ILE A 85 1.64 6.30 8.33
N ALA A 86 1.73 5.18 9.07
CA ALA A 86 0.59 4.62 9.79
C ALA A 86 -0.02 5.62 10.78
N LEU A 87 0.83 6.31 11.54
CA LEU A 87 0.38 7.25 12.55
C LEU A 87 -0.23 8.51 11.94
N THR A 88 0.41 9.06 10.92
CA THR A 88 0.00 10.33 10.30
C THR A 88 -1.22 10.21 9.39
N ASN A 89 -1.42 9.05 8.75
CA ASN A 89 -2.55 8.81 7.83
C ASN A 89 -3.48 7.66 8.28
N SER A 90 -3.54 7.41 9.60
CA SER A 90 -4.29 6.29 10.19
C SER A 90 -5.76 6.25 9.75
N GLN A 91 -6.43 7.40 9.70
CA GLN A 91 -7.86 7.49 9.35
C GLN A 91 -8.15 6.88 7.97
N PHE A 92 -7.47 7.33 6.91
CA PHE A 92 -7.73 6.84 5.55
C PHE A 92 -7.18 5.43 5.34
N ILE A 93 -6.09 5.05 6.02
CA ILE A 93 -5.56 3.68 5.99
C ILE A 93 -6.58 2.70 6.57
N LEU A 94 -7.16 2.98 7.73
CA LEU A 94 -8.18 2.13 8.34
C LEU A 94 -9.42 2.05 7.46
N GLU A 95 -9.87 3.17 6.89
CA GLU A 95 -11.04 3.20 6.00
C GLU A 95 -10.88 2.28 4.78
N ILE A 96 -9.70 2.27 4.15
CA ILE A 96 -9.45 1.38 3.01
C ILE A 96 -9.17 -0.06 3.44
N MET A 97 -8.55 -0.29 4.61
CA MET A 97 -8.36 -1.63 5.17
C MET A 97 -9.71 -2.30 5.44
N ASP A 98 -10.67 -1.61 6.06
CA ASP A 98 -11.99 -2.17 6.34
C ASP A 98 -12.74 -2.55 5.05
N ARG A 99 -12.65 -1.72 4.01
CA ARG A 99 -13.20 -2.05 2.68
C ARG A 99 -12.52 -3.29 2.10
N TYR A 100 -11.19 -3.33 2.14
CA TYR A 100 -10.44 -4.48 1.63
C TYR A 100 -10.79 -5.77 2.38
N ILE A 101 -10.92 -5.71 3.71
CA ILE A 101 -11.34 -6.84 4.56
C ILE A 101 -12.73 -7.32 4.15
N ALA A 102 -13.68 -6.40 3.92
CA ALA A 102 -15.01 -6.76 3.46
C ALA A 102 -14.97 -7.46 2.08
N ASP A 103 -14.18 -6.95 1.15
CA ASP A 103 -14.09 -7.50 -0.21
C ASP A 103 -13.34 -8.83 -0.26
N ILE A 104 -12.24 -9.00 0.49
CA ILE A 104 -11.54 -10.28 0.58
C ILE A 104 -12.40 -11.34 1.29
N THR A 105 -13.23 -10.94 2.26
CA THR A 105 -14.19 -11.85 2.91
C THR A 105 -15.25 -12.34 1.92
N LYS A 106 -15.79 -11.45 1.08
CA LYS A 106 -16.72 -11.85 0.00
C LYS A 106 -16.06 -12.84 -0.96
N LEU A 107 -14.80 -12.60 -1.34
CA LEU A 107 -14.02 -13.51 -2.20
C LEU A 107 -13.84 -14.88 -1.53
N ARG A 108 -13.44 -14.90 -0.25
CA ARG A 108 -13.32 -16.13 0.55
C ARG A 108 -14.62 -16.91 0.57
N ASP A 109 -15.74 -16.25 0.86
CA ASP A 109 -17.05 -16.88 0.95
C ASP A 109 -17.54 -17.41 -0.41
N ALA A 110 -17.23 -16.71 -1.49
CA ALA A 110 -17.53 -17.19 -2.84
C ALA A 110 -16.74 -18.46 -3.17
N ILE A 111 -15.45 -18.53 -2.80
CA ILE A 111 -14.61 -19.72 -2.93
C ILE A 111 -15.21 -20.88 -2.11
N GLU A 112 -15.59 -20.63 -0.85
CA GLU A 112 -16.20 -21.64 0.03
C GLU A 112 -17.51 -22.21 -0.56
N LYS A 113 -18.31 -21.34 -1.17
CA LYS A 113 -19.56 -21.71 -1.85
C LYS A 113 -19.35 -22.28 -3.26
N ARG A 114 -18.11 -22.29 -3.77
CA ARG A 114 -17.75 -22.67 -5.15
C ARG A 114 -18.49 -21.87 -6.22
N ILE A 115 -18.68 -20.57 -5.99
CA ILE A 115 -19.29 -19.64 -6.93
C ILE A 115 -18.18 -18.88 -7.67
N LEU A 116 -18.35 -18.68 -8.98
CA LEU A 116 -17.43 -17.88 -9.78
C LEU A 116 -17.43 -16.43 -9.30
N VAL A 117 -16.25 -15.90 -9.02
CA VAL A 117 -16.05 -14.48 -8.75
C VAL A 117 -15.68 -13.85 -10.08
N THR A 118 -16.68 -13.34 -10.80
CA THR A 118 -16.49 -12.54 -12.02
C THR A 118 -16.84 -11.10 -11.74
#